data_AF-A0A9X8YLU6-F1
#
_entry.id   AF-A0A9X8YLU6-F1
#
_cell.length_a   1.000
_cell.length_b   1.000
_cell.length_c   1.000
_cell.angle_alpha   90.00
_cell.angle_beta   90.00
_cell.angle_gamma   90.00
#
_symmetry.space_group_name_H-M   'P 1'
#
loop_
_entity.id
_entity.type
_entity.pdbx_description
1 polymer ?
#
loop_
_entity_poly.entity_id
_entity_poly.type
_entity_poly.pdbx_seq_one_letter_code
_entity_poly.pdbx_strand_id
1 'polypeptide(L)'
;QPVYVVTRHGRSKKSFSRETAIRRLAHFMVQKTFDRAGVPTHEDGYQKEEGGVIHFHRGEITLGYWQAHHRCERRIRKLLARKREK
;
A
#
# COMPACT_ATOMS: atom_id res chain seq x y z
N GLN A 1 22.88 8.03 3.54
CA GLN A 1 21.75 7.88 2.57
C GLN A 1 20.56 8.71 3.04
N PRO A 2 19.80 9.34 2.13
CA PRO A 2 18.63 10.14 2.53
C PRO A 2 17.53 9.25 3.12
N VAL A 3 16.96 9.69 4.24
CA VAL A 3 15.79 9.04 4.86
C VAL A 3 14.54 9.81 4.47
N TYR A 4 13.59 9.12 3.83
CA TYR A 4 12.29 9.67 3.47
C TYR A 4 11.27 9.25 4.53
N VAL A 5 10.50 10.22 5.01
CA VAL A 5 9.43 9.96 6.00
C VAL A 5 8.08 10.20 5.35
N VAL A 6 7.18 9.25 5.51
CA VAL A 6 5.81 9.34 5.03
C VAL A 6 4.89 9.26 6.22
N THR A 7 4.06 10.27 6.39
CA THR A 7 3.07 10.33 7.46
C THR A 7 1.71 10.65 6.88
N ARG A 8 0.73 9.76 7.10
CA ARG A 8 -0.63 9.95 6.61
C ARG A 8 -1.61 9.06 7.39
N HIS A 9 -2.82 9.59 7.67
CA HIS A 9 -3.90 8.85 8.34
C HIS A 9 -3.47 8.18 9.65
N GLY A 10 -2.68 8.88 10.48
CA GLY A 10 -2.16 8.36 11.75
C GLY A 10 -1.02 7.35 11.62
N ARG A 11 -0.62 6.97 10.40
CA ARG A 11 0.49 6.05 10.15
C ARG A 11 1.74 6.82 9.76
N SER A 12 2.90 6.38 10.24
CA SER A 12 4.20 6.94 9.85
C SER A 12 5.18 5.82 9.48
N LYS A 13 5.98 6.03 8.42
CA LYS A 13 7.01 5.08 8.00
C LYS A 13 8.24 5.80 7.44
N LYS A 14 9.41 5.44 7.98
CA LYS A 14 10.73 5.79 7.41
C LYS A 14 11.07 4.82 6.28
N SER A 15 11.59 5.36 5.18
CA SER A 15 11.99 4.63 3.98
C SER A 15 13.35 5.11 3.51
N PHE A 16 14.20 4.19 3.04
CA PHE A 16 15.55 4.50 2.55
C PHE A 16 15.59 4.91 1.07
N SER A 17 14.46 4.80 0.36
CA SER A 17 14.33 5.27 -1.02
C SER A 17 13.06 6.09 -1.22
N ARG A 18 13.14 7.06 -2.13
CA ARG A 18 12.01 7.91 -2.52
C ARG A 18 10.87 7.09 -3.12
N GLU A 19 11.22 6.07 -3.89
CA GLU A 19 10.24 5.19 -4.52
C GLU A 19 9.45 4.39 -3.48
N THR A 20 10.14 3.77 -2.53
CA THR A 20 9.48 3.06 -1.42
C THR A 20 8.61 3.99 -0.60
N ALA A 21 9.07 5.23 -0.36
CA ALA A 21 8.25 6.24 0.31
C ALA A 21 6.94 6.52 -0.47
N ILE A 22 7.01 6.73 -1.79
CA ILE A 22 5.83 6.95 -2.62
C ILE A 22 4.88 5.74 -2.58
N ARG A 23 5.40 4.51 -2.71
CA ARG A 23 4.59 3.28 -2.60
C ARG A 23 3.90 3.16 -1.24
N ARG A 24 4.60 3.51 -0.16
CA ARG A 24 4.06 3.49 1.21
C ARG A 24 2.98 4.55 1.40
N LEU A 25 3.17 5.75 0.85
CA LEU A 25 2.15 6.80 0.87
C LEU A 25 0.89 6.36 0.13
N ALA A 26 1.05 5.79 -1.07
CA ALA A 26 -0.07 5.25 -1.85
C ALA A 26 -0.82 4.15 -1.07
N HIS A 27 -0.09 3.23 -0.43
CA HIS A 27 -0.70 2.21 0.43
C HIS A 27 -1.51 2.83 1.58
N PHE A 28 -0.99 3.82 2.29
CA PHE A 28 -1.73 4.46 3.39
C PHE A 28 -3.03 5.10 2.92
N MET A 29 -3.00 5.76 1.77
CA MET A 29 -4.18 6.42 1.19
C MET A 29 -5.23 5.40 0.71
N VAL A 30 -4.79 4.37 -0.04
CA VAL A 30 -5.70 3.36 -0.60
C VAL A 30 -6.28 2.50 0.50
N GLN A 31 -5.47 2.01 1.43
CA GLN A 31 -5.95 1.21 2.56
C GLN A 31 -7.03 1.97 3.34
N LYS A 32 -6.78 3.24 3.71
CA LYS A 32 -7.78 4.03 4.45
C LYS A 32 -9.08 4.22 3.67
N THR A 33 -8.99 4.32 2.34
CA THR A 33 -10.17 4.48 1.48
C THR A 33 -10.98 3.19 1.43
N PHE A 34 -10.32 2.05 1.24
CA PHE A 34 -10.95 0.73 1.21
C PHE A 34 -11.58 0.39 2.56
N ASP A 35 -10.86 0.62 3.66
CA ASP A 35 -11.37 0.43 5.02
C ASP A 35 -12.65 1.25 5.26
N ARG A 36 -12.67 2.50 4.81
CA ARG A 36 -13.85 3.38 4.96
C ARG A 36 -15.01 2.97 4.06
N ALA A 37 -14.73 2.37 2.91
CA ALA A 37 -15.73 1.88 1.98
C ALA A 37 -16.22 0.45 2.29
N GLY A 38 -15.62 -0.22 3.28
CA GLY A 38 -15.91 -1.63 3.57
C GLY A 38 -15.49 -2.59 2.45
N VAL A 39 -14.58 -2.17 1.56
CA VAL A 39 -14.12 -2.99 0.43
C VAL A 39 -12.91 -3.82 0.88
N PRO A 40 -12.94 -5.15 0.76
CA PRO A 40 -11.82 -5.99 1.17
C PRO A 40 -10.58 -5.72 0.30
N THR A 41 -9.42 -5.66 0.95
CA THR A 41 -8.13 -5.46 0.26
C THR A 41 -7.43 -6.77 -0.13
N HIS A 42 -7.87 -7.88 0.46
CA HIS A 42 -7.36 -9.21 0.18
C HIS A 42 -8.54 -10.15 -0.05
N GLU A 43 -8.32 -11.19 -0.83
CA GLU A 43 -9.20 -12.36 -0.91
C GLU A 43 -9.28 -13.06 0.45
N ASP A 44 -10.21 -13.99 0.58
CA ASP A 44 -10.41 -14.73 1.82
C ASP A 44 -9.15 -15.50 2.23
N GLY A 45 -8.91 -15.53 3.54
CA GLY A 45 -7.81 -16.32 4.10
C GLY A 45 -8.08 -17.81 3.93
N TYR A 46 -7.02 -18.58 3.74
CA TYR A 46 -7.10 -20.03 3.61
C TYR A 46 -6.11 -20.72 4.55
N GLN A 47 -6.42 -21.96 4.90
CA GLN A 47 -5.55 -22.81 5.69
C GLN A 47 -4.85 -23.81 4.78
N LYS A 48 -3.58 -24.08 5.05
CA LYS A 48 -2.78 -25.08 4.34
C LYS A 48 -2.05 -25.94 5.35
N GLU A 49 -2.17 -27.26 5.24
CA GLU A 49 -1.37 -28.19 6.03
C GLU A 49 -0.05 -28.48 5.32
N GLU A 50 1.06 -28.33 6.04
CA GLU A 50 2.39 -28.62 5.51
C GLU A 50 3.21 -29.31 6.62
N GLY A 51 3.58 -30.58 6.40
CA GLY A 51 4.33 -31.37 7.38
C GLY A 51 3.59 -31.64 8.69
N GLY A 52 2.26 -31.76 8.67
CA GLY A 52 1.43 -32.00 9.86
C GLY A 52 1.14 -30.75 10.70
N VAL A 53 1.48 -29.56 10.20
CA VAL A 53 1.17 -28.27 10.84
C VAL A 53 0.22 -27.46 9.98
N ILE A 54 -0.84 -26.91 10.58
CA ILE A 54 -1.81 -26.03 9.90
C ILE A 54 -1.28 -24.60 9.89
N HIS A 55 -1.07 -24.06 8.69
CA HIS A 55 -0.69 -22.67 8.46
C HIS A 55 -1.89 -21.85 8.03
N PHE A 56 -2.11 -20.71 8.68
CA PHE A 56 -3.13 -19.73 8.32
C PHE A 56 -2.54 -18.68 7.39
N HIS A 57 -3.00 -18.66 6.14
CA HIS A 57 -2.57 -17.71 5.13
C HIS A 57 -3.62 -16.63 4.93
N ARG A 58 -3.16 -15.40 4.77
CA ARG A 58 -4.00 -14.32 4.25
C ARG A 58 -4.20 -14.55 2.75
N GLY A 59 -5.41 -14.32 2.24
CA GLY A 59 -5.67 -14.37 0.81
C GLY A 59 -4.86 -13.32 0.05
N GLU A 60 -4.79 -13.49 -1.27
CA GLU A 60 -4.03 -12.60 -2.14
C GLU A 60 -4.59 -11.18 -2.14
N ILE A 61 -3.79 -10.20 -2.52
CA ILE A 61 -4.27 -8.82 -2.67
C ILE A 61 -5.23 -8.74 -3.86
N THR A 62 -6.41 -8.15 -3.65
CA THR A 62 -7.42 -8.05 -4.70
C THR A 62 -6.93 -7.21 -5.88
N LEU A 63 -7.37 -7.56 -7.09
CA LEU A 63 -7.05 -6.77 -8.30
C LEU A 63 -7.50 -5.31 -8.16
N GLY A 64 -8.66 -5.07 -7.54
CA GLY A 64 -9.19 -3.74 -7.29
C GLY A 64 -8.26 -2.90 -6.41
N TYR A 65 -7.68 -3.50 -5.38
CA TYR A 65 -6.69 -2.83 -4.54
C TYR A 65 -5.42 -2.50 -5.34
N TRP A 66 -4.89 -3.45 -6.13
CA TRP A 66 -3.70 -3.22 -6.96
C TRP A 66 -3.89 -2.07 -7.95
N GLN A 67 -5.02 -2.05 -8.65
CA GLN A 67 -5.34 -0.98 -9.59
C GLN A 67 -5.45 0.39 -8.89
N ALA A 68 -6.13 0.45 -7.74
CA ALA A 68 -6.24 1.68 -6.95
C ALA A 68 -4.87 2.16 -6.46
N HIS A 69 -4.02 1.24 -5.99
CA HIS A 69 -2.65 1.52 -5.56
C HIS A 69 -1.81 2.12 -6.68
N HIS A 70 -1.76 1.48 -7.85
CA HIS A 70 -1.00 1.98 -9.00
C HIS A 70 -1.51 3.33 -9.50
N ARG A 71 -2.83 3.56 -9.55
CA ARG A 71 -3.41 4.87 -9.90
C ARG A 71 -2.97 5.95 -8.90
N CYS A 72 -3.05 5.65 -7.61
CA CYS A 72 -2.65 6.57 -6.54
C CYS A 72 -1.16 6.91 -6.65
N GLU A 73 -0.31 5.90 -6.83
CA GLU A 73 1.14 6.07 -6.97
C GLU A 73 1.51 6.94 -8.17
N ARG A 74 0.89 6.69 -9.34
CA ARG A 74 1.05 7.53 -10.54
C ARG A 74 0.64 8.98 -10.29
N ARG A 75 -0.48 9.21 -9.58
CA ARG A 75 -0.96 10.54 -9.25
C ARG A 75 0.01 11.28 -8.31
N ILE A 76 0.52 10.61 -7.28
CA ILE A 76 1.52 11.18 -6.36
C ILE A 76 2.77 11.59 -7.14
N ARG A 77 3.29 10.74 -8.04
CA ARG A 77 4.44 11.06 -8.88
C ARG A 77 4.19 12.31 -9.73
N LYS A 78 3.03 12.40 -10.39
CA LYS A 78 2.65 13.58 -11.19
C LYS A 78 2.58 14.86 -10.35
N LEU A 79 2.02 14.80 -9.15
CA LEU A 79 1.95 15.96 -8.25
C LEU A 79 3.35 16.42 -7.79
N LEU A 80 4.23 15.48 -7.47
CA LEU A 80 5.60 15.79 -7.08
C LEU A 80 6.43 16.33 -8.26
N ALA A 81 6.20 15.86 -9.48
CA ALA A 81 6.86 16.38 -10.68
C ALA A 81 6.46 17.83 -10.94
N ARG A 82 5.15 18.14 -10.92
CA ARG A 82 4.64 19.52 -11.08
C ARG A 82 5.16 20.49 -10.02
N LYS A 83 5.44 20.01 -8.80
CA LYS A 83 6.03 20.82 -7.73
C LYS A 83 7.52 21.11 -7.91
N ARG A 84 8.22 20.41 -8.81
CA ARG A 84 9.62 20.68 -9.14
C ARG A 84 9.79 21.71 -10.25
N GLU A 85 8.73 21.93 -11.04
CA GLU A 85 8.70 22.88 -12.16
C GLU A 85 8.34 24.31 -11.72
N LYS A 86 7.94 24.48 -10.45
CA LYS A 86 7.67 25.76 -9.80
C LYS A 86 8.76 26.05 -8.79
#